data_AF-A0A3D4RRB2-F1
#
_entry.id   AF-A0A3D4RRB2-F1
#
_cell.length_a   1.000
_cell.length_b   1.000
_cell.length_c   1.000
_cell.angle_alpha   90.00
_cell.angle_beta   90.00
_cell.angle_gamma   90.00
#
_symmetry.space_group_name_H-M   'P 1'
#
loop_
_entity.id
_entity.type
_entity.pdbx_description
1 polymer ?
#
loop_
_entity_poly.entity_id
_entity_poly.type
_entity_poly.pdbx_seq_one_letter_code
_entity_poly.pdbx_strand_id
1 'polypeptide(L)'
;MWLVLDWYHIVKKFKQDLSRACGAREVRNRHLRMLVRFLWYGMVTEAQQYLDTIPAAQLKDPASIERLRNYLERNAPSIPCYALRRRLGLRNGSSGVESANNQVTARRQKRNGMSWSKAGSHALTALSVLVCNGCQDIWVREHTIPLRFVDKKAA
;
A
#
# COMPACT_ATOMS: atom_id res chain seq x y z
N MET A 1 12.29 10.83 10.28
CA MET A 1 12.02 9.62 9.47
C MET A 1 10.99 9.98 8.42
N TRP A 2 11.33 9.92 7.13
CA TRP A 2 10.40 10.27 6.05
C TRP A 2 9.48 9.08 5.76
N LEU A 3 8.19 9.23 6.02
CA LEU A 3 7.19 8.23 5.67
C LEU A 3 6.87 8.35 4.18
N VAL A 4 6.94 7.22 3.46
CA VAL A 4 6.57 7.17 2.04
C VAL A 4 5.19 6.52 1.93
N LEU A 5 4.28 7.21 1.28
CA LEU A 5 2.96 6.71 1.00
C LEU A 5 3.05 5.57 -0.04
N ASP A 6 2.29 4.51 0.20
CA ASP A 6 2.30 3.34 -0.65
C ASP A 6 1.62 3.63 -2.01
N TRP A 7 2.31 3.28 -3.10
CA TRP A 7 1.83 3.53 -4.46
C TRP A 7 0.47 2.87 -4.75
N TYR A 8 0.28 1.62 -4.30
CA TYR A 8 -0.97 0.91 -4.51
C TYR A 8 -2.13 1.60 -3.76
N HIS A 9 -1.88 2.10 -2.55
CA HIS A 9 -2.89 2.82 -1.77
C HIS A 9 -3.31 4.13 -2.45
N ILE A 10 -2.39 4.86 -3.07
CA ILE A 10 -2.73 6.05 -3.88
C ILE A 10 -3.65 5.65 -5.04
N VAL A 11 -3.22 4.69 -5.86
CA VAL A 11 -3.99 4.27 -7.05
C VAL A 11 -5.37 3.76 -6.64
N LYS A 12 -5.45 2.96 -5.57
CA LYS A 12 -6.71 2.43 -5.03
C LYS A 12 -7.63 3.56 -4.58
N LYS A 13 -7.11 4.53 -3.83
CA LYS A 13 -7.91 5.67 -3.34
C LYS A 13 -8.46 6.51 -4.48
N PHE A 14 -7.61 6.89 -5.44
CA PHE A 14 -8.04 7.65 -6.62
C PHE A 14 -9.08 6.89 -7.44
N LYS A 15 -8.91 5.57 -7.64
CA LYS A 15 -9.90 4.75 -8.34
C LYS A 15 -11.25 4.73 -7.61
N GLN A 16 -11.25 4.63 -6.28
CA GLN A 16 -12.46 4.60 -5.47
C GLN A 16 -13.18 5.95 -5.49
N ASP A 17 -12.48 7.04 -5.22
CA ASP A 17 -13.09 8.36 -5.12
C ASP A 17 -13.48 8.92 -6.48
N LEU A 18 -12.72 8.69 -7.55
CA LEU A 18 -13.17 9.04 -8.91
C LEU A 18 -14.36 8.19 -9.37
N SER A 19 -14.50 6.95 -8.89
CA SER A 19 -15.69 6.15 -9.18
C SER A 19 -16.95 6.68 -8.49
N ARG A 20 -16.78 7.39 -7.38
CA ARG A 20 -17.86 8.13 -6.70
C ARG A 20 -18.11 9.48 -7.38
N ALA A 21 -17.05 10.18 -7.75
CA ALA A 21 -17.12 11.51 -8.35
C ALA A 21 -17.71 11.50 -9.77
N CYS A 22 -17.28 10.58 -10.64
CA CYS A 22 -17.65 10.58 -12.05
C CYS A 22 -18.91 9.75 -12.34
N GLY A 23 -19.71 10.21 -13.30
CA GLY A 23 -20.88 9.49 -13.81
C GLY A 23 -20.50 8.30 -14.71
N ALA A 24 -19.64 8.54 -15.70
CA ALA A 24 -19.27 7.54 -16.72
C ALA A 24 -17.90 6.90 -16.47
N ARG A 25 -17.76 5.63 -16.87
CA ARG A 25 -16.54 4.83 -16.69
C ARG A 25 -15.36 5.39 -17.49
N GLU A 26 -15.63 5.86 -18.69
CA GLU A 26 -14.66 6.37 -19.66
C GLU A 26 -14.06 7.68 -19.14
N VAL A 27 -14.94 8.57 -18.66
CA VAL A 27 -14.59 9.83 -18.00
C VAL A 27 -13.71 9.56 -16.78
N ARG A 28 -14.16 8.68 -15.87
CA ARG A 28 -13.38 8.26 -14.69
C ARG A 28 -11.99 7.77 -15.07
N ASN A 29 -11.90 6.86 -16.05
CA ASN A 29 -10.63 6.25 -16.44
C ASN A 29 -9.68 7.28 -17.09
N ARG A 30 -10.22 8.25 -17.84
CA ARG A 30 -9.44 9.36 -18.39
C ARG A 30 -8.79 10.19 -17.28
N HIS A 31 -9.56 10.67 -16.32
CA HIS A 31 -9.01 11.47 -15.20
C HIS A 31 -8.05 10.65 -14.33
N LEU A 32 -8.39 9.39 -14.04
CA LEU A 32 -7.53 8.49 -13.27
C LEU A 32 -6.15 8.33 -13.93
N ARG A 33 -6.09 8.11 -15.25
CA ARG A 33 -4.81 7.95 -15.97
C ARG A 33 -3.94 9.21 -15.86
N MET A 34 -4.53 10.39 -16.01
CA MET A 34 -3.80 11.66 -15.91
C MET A 34 -3.28 11.90 -14.49
N LEU A 35 -4.15 11.77 -13.48
CA LEU A 35 -3.80 11.98 -12.09
C LEU A 35 -2.71 11.01 -11.62
N VAL A 36 -2.84 9.72 -11.93
CA VAL A 36 -1.82 8.73 -11.58
C VAL A 36 -0.49 9.04 -12.28
N ARG A 37 -0.49 9.58 -13.49
CA ARG A 37 0.75 9.99 -14.16
C ARG A 37 1.46 11.12 -13.42
N PHE A 38 0.75 12.17 -13.01
CA PHE A 38 1.35 13.24 -12.19
C PHE A 38 1.93 12.68 -10.88
N LEU A 39 1.13 11.90 -10.16
CA LEU A 39 1.54 11.35 -8.87
C LEU A 39 2.71 10.38 -8.99
N TRP A 40 2.85 9.65 -10.10
CA TRP A 40 4.00 8.78 -10.36
C TRP A 40 5.33 9.54 -10.34
N TYR A 41 5.32 10.81 -10.76
CA TYR A 41 6.48 11.70 -10.74
C TYR A 41 6.56 12.58 -9.50
N GLY A 42 5.64 12.44 -8.53
CA GLY A 42 5.59 13.27 -7.33
C GLY A 42 5.02 14.67 -7.56
N MET A 43 4.37 14.91 -8.71
CA MET A 43 3.78 16.19 -9.11
C MET A 43 2.43 16.40 -8.42
N VAL A 44 2.47 16.66 -7.11
CA VAL A 44 1.26 16.77 -6.27
C VAL A 44 0.46 18.04 -6.61
N THR A 45 1.15 19.17 -6.79
CA THR A 45 0.53 20.45 -7.11
C THR A 45 -0.21 20.40 -8.45
N GLU A 46 0.41 19.80 -9.48
CA GLU A 46 -0.18 19.63 -10.80
C GLU A 46 -1.37 18.66 -10.76
N ALA A 47 -1.31 17.63 -9.92
CA ALA A 47 -2.44 16.74 -9.69
C ALA A 47 -3.63 17.48 -9.03
N GLN A 48 -3.37 18.38 -8.08
CA GLN A 48 -4.41 19.22 -7.45
C GLN A 48 -5.02 20.18 -8.47
N GLN A 49 -4.19 20.90 -9.23
CA GLN A 49 -4.66 21.79 -10.30
C GLN A 49 -5.50 21.03 -11.32
N TYR A 50 -5.09 19.81 -11.70
CA TYR A 50 -5.86 18.99 -12.62
C TYR A 50 -7.25 18.64 -12.07
N LEU A 51 -7.39 18.37 -10.76
CA LEU A 51 -8.69 18.13 -10.14
C LEU A 51 -9.63 19.33 -10.30
N ASP A 52 -9.09 20.55 -10.18
CA ASP A 52 -9.85 21.80 -10.31
C ASP A 52 -10.32 22.04 -11.75
N THR A 53 -9.65 21.46 -12.76
CA THR A 53 -10.04 21.58 -14.17
C THR A 53 -11.13 20.59 -14.60
N ILE A 54 -11.55 19.66 -13.74
CA ILE A 54 -12.56 18.65 -14.12
C ILE A 54 -13.92 19.34 -14.29
N PRO A 55 -14.55 19.27 -15.48
CA PRO A 55 -15.82 19.94 -15.72
C PRO A 55 -16.93 19.45 -14.78
N ALA A 56 -17.70 20.38 -14.18
CA ALA A 56 -18.80 20.03 -13.28
C ALA A 56 -19.83 19.09 -13.93
N ALA A 57 -20.08 19.22 -15.24
CA ALA A 57 -20.96 18.33 -16.00
C ALA A 57 -20.51 16.86 -16.02
N GLN A 58 -19.24 16.59 -15.70
CA GLN A 58 -18.67 15.23 -15.62
C GLN A 58 -18.73 14.65 -14.20
N LEU A 59 -19.12 15.47 -13.22
CA LEU A 59 -19.15 15.13 -11.81
C LEU A 59 -20.58 14.95 -11.32
N LYS A 60 -20.87 13.78 -10.76
CA LYS A 60 -22.10 13.51 -10.00
C LYS A 60 -21.94 13.77 -8.51
N ASP A 61 -20.71 13.76 -8.02
CA ASP A 61 -20.36 14.03 -6.61
C ASP A 61 -19.10 14.91 -6.54
N PRO A 62 -19.25 16.24 -6.58
CA PRO A 62 -18.13 17.18 -6.44
C PRO A 62 -17.39 17.05 -5.10
N ALA A 63 -18.06 16.62 -4.02
CA ALA A 63 -17.43 16.46 -2.71
C ALA A 63 -16.35 15.35 -2.74
N SER A 64 -16.49 14.34 -3.61
CA SER A 64 -15.43 13.36 -3.84
C SER A 64 -14.15 13.96 -4.43
N ILE A 65 -14.25 15.00 -5.25
CA ILE A 65 -13.08 15.70 -5.80
C ILE A 65 -12.37 16.49 -4.71
N GLU A 66 -13.13 17.21 -3.87
CA GLU A 66 -12.55 17.95 -2.74
C GLU A 66 -11.86 17.01 -1.73
N ARG A 67 -12.43 15.82 -1.48
CA ARG A 67 -11.77 14.79 -0.67
C ARG A 67 -10.43 14.33 -1.26
N LEU A 68 -10.32 14.23 -2.58
CA LEU A 68 -9.05 13.88 -3.24
C LEU A 68 -8.03 15.01 -3.13
N ARG A 69 -8.48 16.26 -3.28
CA ARG A 69 -7.64 17.47 -3.12
C ARG A 69 -7.05 17.56 -1.71
N ASN A 70 -7.89 17.44 -0.68
CA ASN A 70 -7.47 17.44 0.73
C ASN A 70 -6.59 16.22 1.07
N TYR A 71 -6.84 15.08 0.42
CA TYR A 71 -5.99 13.90 0.58
C TYR A 71 -4.58 14.16 0.04
N LEU A 72 -4.45 14.77 -1.14
CA LEU A 72 -3.17 15.14 -1.72
C LEU A 72 -2.43 16.16 -0.85
N GLU A 73 -3.11 17.21 -0.41
CA GLU A 73 -2.52 18.25 0.45
C GLU A 73 -1.92 17.65 1.73
N ARG A 74 -2.70 16.85 2.46
CA ARG A 74 -2.25 16.22 3.70
C ARG A 74 -1.10 15.24 3.50
N ASN A 75 -1.03 14.58 2.34
CA ASN A 75 -0.03 13.56 2.07
C ASN A 75 1.12 14.04 1.18
N ALA A 76 1.15 15.32 0.79
CA ALA A 76 2.17 15.86 -0.10
C ALA A 76 3.61 15.56 0.36
N PRO A 77 3.96 15.71 1.66
CA PRO A 77 5.31 15.37 2.14
C PRO A 77 5.67 13.88 2.01
N SER A 78 4.65 13.01 1.92
CA SER A 78 4.78 11.56 1.87
C SER A 78 4.69 11.00 0.43
N ILE A 79 4.47 11.85 -0.57
CA ILE A 79 4.37 11.46 -1.99
C ILE A 79 5.69 11.81 -2.71
N PRO A 80 6.63 10.87 -2.83
CA PRO A 80 7.87 11.10 -3.56
C PRO A 80 7.70 10.94 -5.07
N CYS A 81 8.76 11.21 -5.82
CA CYS A 81 8.89 10.73 -7.19
C CYS A 81 9.06 9.20 -7.23
N TYR A 82 7.94 8.47 -7.37
CA TYR A 82 7.95 7.00 -7.47
C TYR A 82 8.75 6.49 -8.66
N ALA A 83 8.74 7.22 -9.78
CA ALA A 83 9.54 6.90 -10.96
C ALA A 83 11.05 6.81 -10.62
N LEU A 84 11.57 7.80 -9.91
CA LEU A 84 12.97 7.84 -9.49
C LEU A 84 13.28 6.71 -8.50
N ARG A 85 12.41 6.50 -7.51
CA ARG A 85 12.57 5.41 -6.55
C ARG A 85 12.65 4.04 -7.24
N ARG A 86 11.77 3.80 -8.22
CA ARG A 86 11.79 2.56 -9.01
C ARG A 86 13.10 2.41 -9.78
N ARG A 87 13.59 3.50 -10.40
CA ARG A 87 14.87 3.50 -11.13
C ARG A 87 16.06 3.22 -10.21
N LEU A 88 16.00 3.65 -8.95
CA LEU A 88 17.00 3.39 -7.92
C LEU A 88 16.84 2.03 -7.22
N GLY A 89 15.89 1.18 -7.64
CA GLY A 89 15.64 -0.10 -6.98
C GLY A 89 14.97 0.01 -5.61
N LEU A 90 14.49 1.18 -5.21
CA LEU A 90 13.77 1.40 -3.97
C LEU A 90 12.32 0.92 -4.09
N ARG A 91 11.79 0.35 -3.00
CA ARG A 91 10.39 -0.11 -2.97
C ARG A 91 9.42 1.06 -2.93
N ASN A 92 8.39 0.98 -3.78
CA ASN A 92 7.25 1.90 -3.81
C ASN A 92 5.97 1.29 -3.24
N GLY A 93 6.04 0.01 -2.86
CA GLY A 93 4.89 -0.76 -2.41
C GLY A 93 5.21 -1.58 -1.16
N SER A 94 4.18 -1.81 -0.35
CA SER A 94 4.15 -2.66 0.84
C SER A 94 3.86 -4.13 0.51
N SER A 95 3.78 -4.50 -0.78
CA SER A 95 3.42 -5.86 -1.23
C SER A 95 4.27 -6.97 -0.58
N GLY A 96 5.54 -6.70 -0.31
CA GLY A 96 6.41 -7.64 0.42
C GLY A 96 5.95 -7.88 1.86
N VAL A 97 5.54 -6.83 2.56
CA VAL A 97 5.00 -6.90 3.93
C VAL A 97 3.62 -7.55 3.93
N GLU A 98 2.77 -7.22 2.96
CA GLU A 98 1.45 -7.85 2.82
C GLU A 98 1.57 -9.35 2.52
N SER A 99 2.53 -9.73 1.67
CA SER A 99 2.81 -11.14 1.36
C SER A 99 3.35 -11.87 2.59
N ALA A 100 4.30 -11.29 3.32
CA ALA A 100 4.80 -11.86 4.57
C ALA A 100 3.67 -12.08 5.58
N ASN A 101 2.85 -11.05 5.85
CA ASN A 101 1.68 -11.18 6.74
C ASN A 101 0.68 -12.24 6.25
N ASN A 102 0.49 -12.35 4.93
CA ASN A 102 -0.35 -13.40 4.38
C ASN A 102 0.21 -14.80 4.63
N GLN A 103 1.53 -14.97 4.50
CA GLN A 103 2.22 -16.24 4.72
C GLN A 103 2.20 -16.65 6.19
N VAL A 104 2.59 -15.74 7.10
CA VAL A 104 2.82 -16.08 8.52
C VAL A 104 1.56 -15.99 9.37
N THR A 105 0.61 -15.11 9.02
CA THR A 105 -0.58 -14.86 9.84
C THR A 105 -1.86 -15.28 9.10
N ALA A 106 -2.14 -14.65 7.94
CA ALA A 106 -3.49 -14.71 7.36
C ALA A 106 -3.88 -16.13 6.89
N ARG A 107 -2.94 -16.88 6.29
CA ARG A 107 -3.20 -18.25 5.79
C ARG A 107 -3.72 -19.17 6.89
N ARG A 108 -3.14 -19.11 8.09
CA ARG A 108 -3.48 -19.98 9.23
C ARG A 108 -4.62 -19.43 10.07
N GLN A 109 -4.66 -18.11 10.25
CA GLN A 109 -5.51 -17.48 11.27
C GLN A 109 -6.78 -16.81 10.73
N LYS A 110 -6.80 -16.32 9.47
CA LYS A 110 -7.96 -15.61 8.91
C LYS A 110 -8.89 -16.49 8.06
N ARG A 111 -8.36 -17.53 7.41
CA ARG A 111 -9.12 -18.31 6.41
C ARG A 111 -9.96 -19.45 6.99
N ASN A 112 -9.81 -19.75 8.27
CA ASN A 112 -10.39 -20.96 8.89
C ASN A 112 -11.51 -20.66 9.91
N GLY A 113 -12.05 -19.43 9.94
CA GLY A 113 -13.18 -19.08 10.81
C GLY A 113 -12.90 -19.21 12.32
N MET A 114 -11.64 -19.33 12.74
CA MET A 114 -11.24 -19.50 14.13
C MET A 114 -11.03 -18.16 14.83
N SER A 115 -11.54 -18.05 16.06
CA SER A 115 -11.24 -16.94 16.97
C SER A 115 -10.04 -17.28 17.84
N TRP A 116 -8.95 -16.53 17.68
CA TRP A 116 -7.73 -16.71 18.46
C TRP A 116 -7.68 -15.70 19.62
N SER A 117 -7.19 -16.13 20.78
CA SER A 117 -6.78 -15.17 21.80
C SER A 117 -5.62 -14.32 21.28
N LYS A 118 -5.48 -13.08 21.76
CA LYS A 118 -4.40 -12.19 21.34
C LYS A 118 -3.02 -12.83 21.54
N ALA A 119 -2.81 -13.46 22.70
CA ALA A 119 -1.58 -14.18 23.01
C ALA A 119 -1.35 -15.37 22.07
N GLY A 120 -2.38 -16.19 21.82
CA GLY A 120 -2.28 -17.34 20.93
C GLY A 120 -1.99 -16.95 19.48
N SER A 121 -2.63 -15.89 18.98
CA SER A 121 -2.38 -15.34 17.65
C SER A 121 -0.93 -14.87 17.49
N HIS A 122 -0.39 -14.16 18.48
CA HIS A 122 1.01 -13.72 18.47
C HIS A 122 1.98 -14.91 18.50
N ALA A 123 1.77 -15.87 19.41
CA ALA A 123 2.62 -17.05 19.53
C ALA A 123 2.63 -17.87 18.23
N LEU A 124 1.47 -18.10 17.63
CA LEU A 124 1.35 -18.84 16.37
C LEU A 124 2.00 -18.10 15.20
N THR A 125 1.90 -16.77 15.17
CA THR A 125 2.58 -15.94 14.17
C THR A 125 4.09 -16.05 14.32
N ALA A 126 4.61 -15.97 15.55
CA ALA A 126 6.04 -16.10 15.84
C ALA A 126 6.59 -17.49 15.43
N LEU A 127 5.87 -18.56 15.77
CA LEU A 127 6.20 -19.92 15.32
C LEU A 127 6.18 -20.02 13.78
N SER A 128 5.19 -19.41 13.12
CA SER A 128 5.11 -19.40 11.65
C SER A 128 6.30 -18.67 11.03
N VAL A 129 6.77 -17.57 11.62
CA VAL A 129 7.98 -16.85 11.19
C VAL A 129 9.21 -17.75 11.32
N LEU A 130 9.37 -18.46 12.45
CA LEU A 130 10.49 -19.39 12.67
C LEU A 130 10.52 -20.50 11.62
N VAL A 131 9.35 -21.10 11.32
CA VAL A 131 9.20 -22.13 10.30
C VAL A 131 9.54 -21.58 8.92
N CYS A 132 8.98 -20.43 8.54
CA CYS A 132 9.21 -19.83 7.21
C CYS A 132 10.66 -19.40 6.99
N ASN A 133 11.40 -19.06 8.05
CA ASN A 133 12.80 -18.65 7.97
C ASN A 133 13.79 -19.80 8.26
N GLY A 134 13.33 -21.01 8.56
CA GLY A 134 14.20 -22.15 8.90
C GLY A 134 14.95 -22.00 10.23
N CYS A 135 14.47 -21.15 11.14
CA CYS A 135 15.18 -20.78 12.38
C CYS A 135 14.72 -21.59 13.61
N GLN A 136 14.09 -22.73 13.40
CA GLN A 136 13.43 -23.51 14.46
C GLN A 136 14.45 -24.09 15.44
N ASP A 137 15.54 -24.65 14.92
CA ASP A 137 16.61 -25.24 15.73
C ASP A 137 17.31 -24.19 16.61
N ILE A 138 17.51 -22.98 16.08
CA ILE A 138 18.08 -21.85 16.82
C ILE A 138 17.14 -21.48 17.97
N TRP A 139 15.84 -21.34 17.70
CA TRP A 139 14.89 -20.99 18.74
C TRP A 139 14.76 -22.07 19.82
N VAL A 140 14.77 -23.35 19.46
CA VAL A 140 14.72 -24.47 20.43
C VAL A 140 15.94 -24.47 21.35
N ARG A 141 17.12 -24.16 20.83
CA ARG A 141 18.37 -24.18 21.61
C ARG A 141 18.57 -22.89 22.42
N GLU A 142 18.33 -21.75 21.80
CA GLU A 142 18.74 -20.44 22.31
C GLU A 142 17.57 -19.61 22.83
N HIS A 143 16.31 -20.03 22.58
CA HIS A 143 15.10 -19.27 22.91
C HIS A 143 15.04 -17.88 22.25
N THR A 144 15.73 -17.72 21.12
CA THR A 144 15.85 -16.46 20.37
C THR A 144 15.21 -16.58 18.99
N ILE A 145 14.61 -15.47 18.51
CA ILE A 145 14.13 -15.37 17.13
C ILE A 145 15.13 -14.51 16.36
N PRO A 146 15.98 -15.10 15.50
CA PRO A 146 16.96 -14.33 14.75
C PRO A 146 16.26 -13.50 13.67
N LEU A 147 16.17 -12.19 13.88
CA LEU A 147 15.64 -11.23 12.91
C LEU A 147 16.74 -10.81 11.93
N ARG A 148 17.20 -11.75 11.11
CA ARG A 148 18.26 -11.53 10.13
C ARG A 148 17.68 -11.48 8.72
N PHE A 149 18.20 -10.59 7.88
CA PHE A 149 17.93 -10.65 6.45
C PHE A 149 18.78 -11.76 5.84
N VAL A 150 18.12 -12.72 5.18
CA VAL A 150 18.79 -13.77 4.44
C VAL A 150 18.75 -13.40 2.96
N ASP A 151 19.92 -13.39 2.32
CA ASP A 151 19.99 -13.13 0.88
C ASP A 151 19.37 -14.27 0.10
N LYS A 152 18.38 -13.95 -0.75
CA LYS A 152 17.67 -14.92 -1.59
C LYS A 152 18.56 -15.70 -2.56
N LYS A 153 19.81 -15.29 -2.78
CA LYS A 153 20.75 -15.96 -3.68
C LYS A 153 21.50 -17.15 -3.04
N ALA A 154 21.34 -17.37 -1.73
CA ALA A 154 22.05 -18.42 -1.00
C ALA A 154 21.13 -19.60 -0.58
N ALA A 155 19.96 -19.75 -1.20
CA ALA A 155 19.02 -20.85 -0.97
C ALA A 155 18.69 -21.57 -2.27
#